data_AF-A0A9P7Z1K0-F1
#
_entry.id   AF-A0A9P7Z1K0-F1
#
_cell.length_a   1.000
_cell.length_b   1.000
_cell.length_c   1.000
_cell.angle_alpha   90.00
_cell.angle_beta   90.00
_cell.angle_gamma   90.00
#
_symmetry.space_group_name_H-M   'P 1'
#
loop_
_entity.id
_entity.type
_entity.pdbx_description
1 polymer ?
#
loop_
_entity_poly.entity_id
_entity_poly.type
_entity_poly.pdbx_seq_one_letter_code
_entity_poly.pdbx_strand_id
1 'polypeptide(L)' 'MSTKHYFLDTAVNTLVPRYLSSLMAANPYLTLIPECRVVIYAHSSPSKVALISGGGSDHEPA' A
#
# COMPACT_ATOMS: atom_id res chain seq x y z
N MET A 1 15.68 -0.74 16.72
CA MET A 1 15.48 -0.99 15.28
C MET A 1 16.20 -2.29 14.93
N SER A 2 15.48 -3.32 14.50
CA SER A 2 16.10 -4.55 14.01
C SER A 2 16.81 -4.25 12.69
N THR A 3 18.01 -4.79 12.49
CA THR A 3 18.76 -4.72 11.22
C THR A 3 18.58 -5.99 10.37
N LYS A 4 17.72 -6.92 10.83
CA LYS A 4 17.38 -8.14 10.09
C LYS A 4 16.14 -7.88 9.24
N HIS A 5 16.35 -7.49 7.99
CA HIS A 5 15.27 -7.29 7.02
C HIS A 5 15.67 -7.69 5.61
N TYR A 6 14.68 -8.00 4.78
CA TYR A 6 14.86 -8.40 3.37
C TYR A 6 14.91 -7.21 2.39
N PHE A 7 15.10 -6.00 2.90
CA PHE A 7 15.33 -4.79 2.11
C PHE A 7 16.68 -4.18 2.47
N LEU A 8 17.15 -3.21 1.69
CA LEU A 8 18.38 -2.49 1.98
C LEU A 8 18.12 -1.40 3.02
N ASP A 9 19.10 -1.10 3.88
CA ASP A 9 19.01 -0.01 4.87
C ASP A 9 18.71 1.35 4.20
N THR A 10 19.11 1.53 2.95
CA THR A 10 18.88 2.74 2.14
C THR A 10 17.44 2.87 1.64
N ALA A 11 16.58 1.88 1.88
CA ALA A 11 15.23 1.84 1.34
C ALA A 11 14.20 2.68 2.13
N VAL A 12 14.62 3.50 3.10
CA VAL A 12 13.75 4.24 4.03
C VAL A 12 12.57 4.94 3.33
N ASN A 13 12.80 5.53 2.15
CA ASN A 13 11.76 6.25 1.40
C ASN A 13 11.16 5.47 0.21
N THR A 14 11.75 4.33 -0.16
CA THR A 14 11.35 3.55 -1.34
C THR A 14 10.65 2.25 -0.97
N LEU A 15 10.74 1.82 0.29
CA LEU A 15 10.19 0.54 0.74
C LEU A 15 8.67 0.48 0.56
N VAL A 16 7.93 1.43 1.13
CA VAL A 16 6.46 1.47 1.05
C VAL A 16 5.99 1.61 -0.41
N PRO A 17 6.50 2.55 -1.24
CA PRO A 17 6.12 2.61 -2.65
C PRO A 17 6.38 1.32 -3.43
N ARG A 18 7.52 0.65 -3.17
CA ARG A 18 7.86 -0.62 -3.83
C ARG A 18 6.91 -1.74 -3.41
N TYR A 19 6.58 -1.83 -2.13
CA TYR A 19 5.60 -2.77 -1.62
C TYR A 19 4.22 -2.54 -2.25
N LEU A 20 3.71 -1.30 -2.22
CA LEU A 20 2.40 -0.96 -2.78
C LEU A 20 2.31 -1.28 -4.29
N SER A 21 3.36 -0.97 -5.06
CA SER A 21 3.41 -1.31 -6.48
C SER A 21 3.34 -2.82 -6.72
N SER A 22 4.02 -3.60 -5.88
CA SER A 22 4.01 -5.06 -5.94
C SER A 22 2.65 -5.64 -5.51
N LEU A 23 2.00 -5.02 -4.52
CA LEU A 23 0.66 -5.37 -4.07
C LEU A 23 -0.36 -5.22 -5.20
N MET A 24 -0.28 -4.15 -6.00
CA MET A 24 -1.18 -3.97 -7.16
C MET A 24 -0.92 -5.02 -8.23
N ALA A 25 0.35 -5.33 -8.51
CA ALA A 25 0.70 -6.37 -9.48
C ALA A 25 0.14 -7.76 -9.10
N ALA A 26 0.04 -8.05 -7.79
CA ALA A 26 -0.54 -9.28 -7.27
C ALA A 26 -2.07 -9.25 -7.16
N ASN A 27 -2.71 -8.08 -7.17
CA ASN A 27 -4.15 -7.92 -6.89
C ASN A 27 -4.83 -6.99 -7.93
N PRO A 28 -5.40 -7.55 -9.02
CA PRO A 28 -5.99 -6.76 -10.10
C PRO A 28 -7.19 -5.88 -9.73
N TYR A 29 -7.81 -6.12 -8.57
CA TYR A 29 -8.96 -5.36 -8.09
C TYR A 29 -8.57 -4.08 -7.35
N LEU A 30 -7.27 -3.84 -7.16
CA LEU A 30 -6.73 -2.69 -6.46
C LEU A 30 -6.04 -1.75 -7.44
N THR A 31 -6.17 -0.45 -7.17
CA THR A 31 -5.45 0.61 -7.88
C THR A 31 -4.69 1.45 -6.86
N LEU A 32 -3.54 1.97 -7.25
CA LEU A 32 -2.68 2.82 -6.43
C LEU A 32 -2.73 4.26 -6.94
N ILE A 33 -2.84 5.21 -6.01
CA ILE A 33 -2.54 6.64 -6.20
C ILE A 33 -1.13 6.87 -5.64
N PRO A 34 -0.07 6.81 -6.47
CA PRO A 34 1.30 6.67 -5.98
C PRO A 34 1.79 7.87 -5.16
N GLU A 35 1.41 9.08 -5.56
CA GLU A 35 1.77 10.34 -4.91
C GLU A 35 1.22 10.45 -3.48
N CYS A 36 0.09 9.81 -3.22
CA CYS A 36 -0.58 9.82 -1.91
C CYS A 36 -0.34 8.52 -1.11
N ARG A 37 0.26 7.49 -1.72
CA ARG A 37 0.35 6.13 -1.15
C ARG A 37 -1.02 5.56 -0.75
N VAL A 38 -2.05 5.87 -1.54
CA VAL A 38 -3.43 5.43 -1.29
C VAL A 38 -3.77 4.27 -2.21
N VAL A 39 -4.23 3.17 -1.62
CA VAL A 39 -4.80 2.04 -2.35
C VAL A 39 -6.32 2.16 -2.36
N ILE A 40 -6.92 1.97 -3.53
CA ILE A 40 -8.36 2.00 -3.72
C ILE A 40 -8.85 0.69 -4.33
N TYR A 41 -10.10 0.32 -4.00
CA TYR A 41 -10.80 -0.74 -4.69
C TYR A 41 -11.33 -0.23 -6.04
N ALA A 42 -10.90 -0.85 -7.14
CA ALA A 42 -11.16 -0.40 -8.50
C ALA A 42 -12.64 -0.47 -8.91
N HIS A 43 -13.45 -1.28 -8.21
CA HIS A 43 -14.87 -1.48 -8.52
C HIS A 43 -15.80 -0.92 -7.43
N SER A 44 -15.39 0.18 -6.78
CA SER A 44 -16.26 0.86 -5.82
C SER A 44 -17.50 1.45 -6.53
N SER A 45 -18.65 1.40 -5.85
CA SER A 45 -19.91 1.93 -6.39
C SER A 45 -20.24 3.26 -5.75
N PRO A 46 -20.56 4.32 -6.52
CA PRO A 46 -20.95 5.62 -5.98
C PRO A 46 -22.31 5.57 -5.26
N SER A 47 -23.11 4.52 -5.45
CA SER A 47 -24.38 4.31 -4.74
C SER A 47 -24.22 3.74 -3.33
N LYS A 48 -23.00 3.42 -2.89
CA LYS A 48 -22.70 2.85 -1.57
C LYS A 48 -21.83 3.82 -0.77
N VAL A 49 -22.01 3.81 0.56
CA VAL A 49 -21.12 4.55 1.47
C VAL A 49 -19.72 3.96 1.37
N ALA A 50 -18.72 4.83 1.16
CA ALA A 50 -17.32 4.43 1.12
C ALA A 50 -16.74 4.29 2.52
N LEU A 51 -15.93 3.24 2.73
CA LEU A 51 -15.13 3.05 3.94
C LEU A 51 -13.67 3.37 3.61
N ILE A 52 -13.07 4.23 4.43
CA ILE A 52 -11.68 4.67 4.27
C ILE A 52 -10.97 4.43 5.61
N SER A 53 -9.76 3.87 5.54
CA SER A 53 -8.89 3.63 6.70
C SER A 53 -7.44 3.92 6.31
N GLY A 54 -6.53 3.87 7.28
CA GLY A 54 -5.11 4.02 7.06
C GLY A 54 -4.30 4.05 8.37
N GLY A 55 -2.99 4.18 8.23
CA GLY A 55 -2.03 4.20 9.33
C GLY A 55 -0.59 4.27 8.84
N GLY A 56 0.37 4.07 9.75
CA GLY A 56 1.76 3.83 9.37
C GLY A 56 1.95 2.40 8.85
N SER A 57 2.80 2.24 7.84
CA SER A 57 3.27 0.92 7.37
C SER A 57 4.07 0.19 8.47
N ASP A 58 4.22 -1.15 8.34
CA ASP A 58 4.78 -2.14 9.31
C ASP A 58 3.71 -3.04 9.98
N HIS A 59 2.41 -2.79 9.70
CA HIS A 59 1.29 -3.57 10.22
C HIS A 59 0.52 -4.35 9.14
N GLU A 60 1.12 -4.57 7.97
CA GLU A 60 0.50 -5.33 6.90
C GLU A 60 0.07 -6.73 7.40
N PRO A 61 -1.18 -7.19 7.13
CA PRO A 61 -2.11 -6.72 6.08
C PRO A 61 -3.22 -5.77 6.56
N ALA A 62 -3.10 -5.17 7.74
CA ALA A 62 -4.16 -4.39 8.41
C ALA A 62 -4.63 -3.14 7.65
#